data_AF-A0A914DI08-F1
#
_entry.id   AF-A0A914DI08-F1
#
_cell.length_a   1.000
_cell.length_b   1.000
_cell.length_c   1.000
_cell.angle_alpha   90.00
_cell.angle_beta   90.00
_cell.angle_gamma   90.00
#
_symmetry.space_group_name_H-M   'P 1'
#
loop_
_entity.id
_entity.type
_entity.pdbx_description
1 polymer ?
#
loop_
_entity_poly.entity_id
_entity_poly.type
_entity_poly.pdbx_seq_one_letter_code
_entity_poly.pdbx_strand_id
1 'polypeptide(L)'
;MIFKFRYSYSHKGTVIKYGTIKSRKQRTSYTEAGMSYAFSIGCLLLAFALPFGFFVTNIANDPLRIILFILGAFFWLMSLLFSAIFWYAVVPLRNTLVFSLVVSVLLQELVRFAYFLLLRRAQTGLSRLSSNGIQISGIHSLHRARHMLAVVCGLGMGVMASLFLLVNVLADSAQDGKVGLPATIPQLAEKFDVKLYVKDAYFPLYYTINCAILVLFHVCWTIQLWDGCHRKVNGLSKFWWIGLSLPIVSHYLNMFISFLNGSDQQYVAITLQILLLSINLIYCYAIVRLPTLPGLLNFIIASSPDNRTSSTRTEETAASTRRVLLANNDDGQVDVRPIAAVSNSIVT
;
A
#
# COMPACT_ATOMS: atom_id res chain seq x y z
N MET A 1 18.53 4.59 1.99
CA MET A 1 19.16 5.73 1.28
C MET A 1 20.58 5.91 1.82
N ILE A 2 21.56 5.19 1.26
CA ILE A 2 22.98 5.35 1.61
C ILE A 2 23.77 5.24 0.30
N PHE A 3 24.22 6.38 -0.21
CA PHE A 3 25.30 6.45 -1.19
C PHE A 3 26.39 7.31 -0.58
N LYS A 4 27.41 6.65 -0.04
CA LYS A 4 28.69 7.28 0.30
C LYS A 4 29.49 7.28 -1.01
N PHE A 5 29.84 8.46 -1.52
CA PHE A 5 30.78 8.61 -2.63
C PHE A 5 32.10 9.13 -2.06
N ARG A 6 33.16 8.32 -2.11
CA ARG A 6 34.54 8.80 -1.99
C ARG A 6 35.19 8.66 -3.36
N TYR A 7 35.61 9.79 -3.94
CA TYR A 7 36.49 9.79 -5.11
C TYR A 7 37.93 9.53 -4.67
N SER A 8 38.63 8.64 -5.38
CA SER A 8 40.10 8.61 -5.40
C SER A 8 40.57 8.17 -6.79
N TYR A 9 41.44 8.97 -7.39
CA TYR A 9 42.05 8.78 -8.71
C TYR A 9 43.36 8.01 -8.55
N SER A 10 43.65 6.99 -9.38
CA SER A 10 45.04 6.58 -9.64
C SER A 10 45.23 5.79 -10.94
N HIS A 11 46.33 6.12 -11.62
CA HIS A 11 46.79 5.68 -12.94
C HIS A 11 47.69 4.44 -12.87
N LYS A 12 47.87 3.76 -14.02
CA LYS A 12 48.79 2.63 -14.36
C LYS A 12 48.11 1.24 -14.24
N GLY A 13 48.15 0.32 -15.20
CA GLY A 13 48.89 0.20 -16.45
C GLY A 13 49.64 -1.14 -16.48
N THR A 14 48.94 -2.27 -16.68
CA THR A 14 49.58 -3.57 -16.96
C THR A 14 48.67 -4.45 -17.82
N VAL A 15 49.16 -4.89 -18.98
CA VAL A 15 48.47 -5.76 -19.94
C VAL A 15 48.83 -7.22 -19.64
N ILE A 16 47.84 -8.06 -19.33
CA ILE A 16 48.01 -9.52 -19.20
C ILE A 16 47.31 -10.19 -20.39
N LYS A 17 48.09 -10.94 -21.20
CA LYS A 17 47.62 -11.77 -22.33
C LYS A 17 46.79 -12.95 -21.78
N TYR A 18 45.53 -13.07 -22.21
CA TYR A 18 44.72 -14.28 -21.96
C TYR A 18 44.73 -15.19 -23.19
N GLY A 19 45.23 -16.40 -22.99
CA GLY A 19 45.09 -17.52 -23.94
C GLY A 19 43.64 -18.00 -24.08
N THR A 20 43.41 -18.70 -25.17
CA THR A 20 42.12 -19.10 -25.77
C THR A 20 41.23 -19.94 -24.85
N ILE A 21 40.45 -19.30 -23.97
CA ILE A 21 39.28 -19.87 -23.26
C ILE A 21 38.04 -19.07 -23.67
N LYS A 22 37.72 -19.02 -24.97
CA LYS A 22 36.64 -18.16 -25.48
C LYS A 22 35.27 -18.84 -25.47
N SER A 23 35.16 -20.13 -25.83
CA SER A 23 33.82 -20.74 -26.04
C SER A 23 33.08 -21.15 -24.76
N ARG A 24 33.78 -21.72 -23.76
CA ARG A 24 33.17 -22.13 -22.48
C ARG A 24 32.85 -20.92 -21.59
N LYS A 25 33.75 -19.92 -21.53
CA LYS A 25 33.59 -18.70 -20.73
C LYS A 25 32.46 -17.81 -21.26
N GLN A 26 32.34 -17.70 -22.58
CA GLN A 26 31.29 -16.89 -23.21
C GLN A 26 29.90 -17.54 -23.04
N ARG A 27 29.79 -18.88 -23.11
CA ARG A 27 28.52 -19.58 -22.81
C ARG A 27 28.11 -19.45 -21.34
N THR A 28 29.05 -19.57 -20.39
CA THR A 28 28.76 -19.33 -18.97
C THR A 28 28.38 -17.87 -18.69
N SER A 29 29.03 -16.90 -19.35
CA SER A 29 28.70 -15.48 -19.18
C SER A 29 27.30 -15.13 -19.68
N TYR A 30 26.83 -15.66 -20.81
CA TYR A 30 25.45 -15.42 -21.27
C TYR A 30 24.40 -16.06 -20.35
N THR A 31 24.66 -17.26 -19.82
CA THR A 31 23.75 -17.90 -18.86
C THR A 31 23.74 -17.21 -17.50
N GLU A 32 24.88 -16.67 -17.05
CA GLU A 32 24.98 -15.91 -15.79
C GLU A 32 24.32 -14.53 -15.91
N ALA A 33 24.46 -13.87 -17.07
CA ALA A 33 23.77 -12.62 -17.37
C ALA A 33 22.25 -12.83 -17.35
N GLY A 34 21.76 -13.81 -18.12
CA GLY A 34 20.32 -14.14 -18.14
C GLY A 34 19.75 -14.46 -16.75
N MET A 35 20.52 -15.15 -15.90
CA MET A 35 20.11 -15.47 -14.53
C MET A 35 20.05 -14.24 -13.62
N SER A 36 20.93 -13.25 -13.81
CA SER A 36 20.97 -12.01 -13.01
C SER A 36 19.84 -11.03 -13.38
N TYR A 37 19.53 -10.92 -14.68
CA TYR A 37 18.34 -10.19 -15.15
C TYR A 37 17.05 -10.84 -14.65
N ALA A 38 16.93 -12.17 -14.75
CA ALA A 38 15.77 -12.90 -14.26
C ALA A 38 15.55 -12.69 -12.75
N PHE A 39 16.62 -12.73 -11.95
CA PHE A 39 16.56 -12.43 -10.52
C PHE A 39 16.08 -11.00 -10.23
N SER A 40 16.62 -10.01 -10.94
CA SER A 40 16.26 -8.60 -10.75
C SER A 40 14.80 -8.32 -11.16
N ILE A 41 14.33 -8.94 -12.25
CA ILE A 41 12.91 -8.90 -12.64
C ILE A 41 12.04 -9.60 -11.60
N GLY A 42 12.46 -10.76 -11.08
CA GLY A 42 11.75 -11.46 -10.02
C GLY A 42 11.59 -10.62 -8.76
N CYS A 43 12.62 -9.87 -8.38
CA CYS A 43 12.58 -8.91 -7.28
C CYS A 43 11.61 -7.75 -7.55
N LEU A 44 11.63 -7.18 -8.76
CA LEU A 44 10.69 -6.13 -9.16
C LEU A 44 9.24 -6.61 -9.07
N LEU A 45 8.96 -7.79 -9.61
CA LEU A 45 7.63 -8.40 -9.56
C LEU A 45 7.20 -8.66 -8.12
N LEU A 46 8.08 -9.18 -7.27
CA LEU A 46 7.76 -9.45 -5.87
C LEU A 46 7.43 -8.16 -5.09
N ALA A 47 8.19 -7.08 -5.29
CA ALA A 47 7.93 -5.80 -4.63
C ALA A 47 6.60 -5.17 -5.05
N PHE A 48 6.23 -5.29 -6.35
CA PHE A 48 5.11 -4.56 -6.93
C PHE A 48 3.90 -5.41 -7.32
N ALA A 49 3.91 -6.73 -7.12
CA ALA A 49 2.77 -7.60 -7.48
C ALA A 49 1.46 -7.17 -6.82
N LEU A 50 1.49 -6.91 -5.50
CA LEU A 50 0.32 -6.47 -4.74
C LEU A 50 -0.22 -5.09 -5.18
N PRO A 51 0.60 -4.01 -5.21
CA PRO A 51 0.11 -2.71 -5.68
C PRO A 51 -0.32 -2.74 -7.15
N PHE A 52 0.35 -3.51 -8.02
CA PHE A 52 -0.02 -3.64 -9.42
C PHE A 52 -1.37 -4.34 -9.59
N GLY A 53 -1.58 -5.48 -8.92
CA GLY A 53 -2.87 -6.19 -8.94
C GLY A 53 -4.01 -5.32 -8.43
N PHE A 54 -3.79 -4.58 -7.34
CA PHE A 54 -4.78 -3.63 -6.84
C PHE A 54 -5.03 -2.48 -7.82
N PHE A 55 -3.98 -1.96 -8.47
CA PHE A 55 -4.10 -0.88 -9.45
C PHE A 55 -4.97 -1.30 -10.65
N VAL A 56 -4.68 -2.44 -11.27
CA VAL A 56 -5.43 -2.92 -12.44
C VAL A 56 -6.91 -3.17 -12.09
N THR A 57 -7.18 -3.76 -10.93
CA THR A 57 -8.55 -4.13 -10.54
C THR A 57 -9.37 -2.94 -10.04
N ASN A 58 -8.79 -2.06 -9.23
CA ASN A 58 -9.53 -1.04 -8.46
C ASN A 58 -9.28 0.40 -8.92
N ILE A 59 -8.17 0.69 -9.60
CA ILE A 59 -7.77 2.06 -9.98
C ILE A 59 -7.97 2.30 -11.48
N ALA A 60 -7.57 1.35 -12.34
CA ALA A 60 -7.51 1.54 -13.79
C ALA A 60 -8.87 1.86 -14.44
N ASN A 61 -9.98 1.41 -13.84
CA ASN A 61 -11.33 1.62 -14.37
C ASN A 61 -11.91 3.02 -14.08
N ASP A 62 -11.30 3.79 -13.18
CA ASP A 62 -11.81 5.11 -12.76
C ASP A 62 -10.71 6.16 -12.95
N PRO A 63 -10.83 7.06 -13.94
CA PRO A 63 -9.78 8.05 -14.25
C PRO A 63 -9.49 8.98 -13.08
N LEU A 64 -10.48 9.22 -12.21
CA LEU A 64 -10.27 10.03 -11.01
C LEU A 64 -9.27 9.32 -10.07
N ARG A 65 -9.43 8.01 -9.87
CA ARG A 65 -8.50 7.23 -9.03
C ARG A 65 -7.09 7.21 -9.61
N ILE A 66 -6.94 7.18 -10.93
CA ILE A 66 -5.64 7.28 -11.59
C ILE A 66 -4.97 8.63 -11.27
N ILE A 67 -5.72 9.74 -11.41
CA ILE A 67 -5.21 11.08 -11.09
C ILE A 67 -4.78 11.17 -9.62
N LEU A 68 -5.59 10.63 -8.70
CA LEU A 68 -5.26 10.62 -7.28
C LEU A 68 -4.04 9.75 -6.94
N PHE A 69 -3.85 8.63 -7.63
CA PHE A 69 -2.67 7.81 -7.49
C PHE A 69 -1.40 8.58 -7.90
N ILE A 70 -1.44 9.24 -9.07
CA ILE A 70 -0.31 10.03 -9.60
C ILE A 70 -0.01 11.24 -8.70
N LEU A 71 -1.04 11.93 -8.19
CA LEU A 71 -0.87 13.04 -7.26
C LEU A 71 -0.23 12.59 -5.94
N GLY A 72 -0.59 11.40 -5.43
CA GLY A 72 0.05 10.82 -4.24
C GLY A 72 1.54 10.56 -4.46
N ALA A 73 1.89 10.00 -5.61
CA ALA A 73 3.26 9.79 -6.06
C ALA A 73 4.05 11.12 -6.15
N PHE A 74 3.47 12.13 -6.80
CA PHE A 74 4.07 13.46 -6.96
C PHE A 74 4.31 14.14 -5.60
N PHE A 75 3.32 14.14 -4.73
CA PHE A 75 3.42 14.76 -3.42
C PHE A 75 4.49 14.09 -2.55
N TRP A 76 4.60 12.77 -2.61
CA TRP A 76 5.68 12.07 -1.92
C TRP A 76 7.06 12.51 -2.44
N LEU A 77 7.28 12.58 -3.75
CA LEU A 77 8.54 13.07 -4.33
C LEU A 77 8.85 14.52 -3.93
N MET A 78 7.83 15.38 -3.94
CA MET A 78 7.94 16.78 -3.53
C MET A 78 8.37 16.89 -2.06
N SER A 79 7.86 16.01 -1.19
CA SER A 79 8.27 15.97 0.23
C SER A 79 9.76 15.61 0.40
N LEU A 80 10.27 14.66 -0.40
CA LEU A 80 11.69 14.33 -0.41
C LEU A 80 12.55 15.45 -1.00
N LEU A 81 12.07 16.14 -2.03
CA LEU A 81 12.78 17.28 -2.61
C LEU A 81 12.97 18.39 -1.57
N PHE A 82 11.92 18.77 -0.84
CA PHE A 82 12.03 19.74 0.24
C PHE A 82 12.94 19.25 1.38
N SER A 83 12.88 17.96 1.71
CA SER A 83 13.79 17.37 2.71
C SER A 83 15.24 17.46 2.26
N ALA A 84 15.54 17.22 0.99
CA ALA A 84 16.89 17.30 0.44
C ALA A 84 17.42 18.74 0.43
N ILE A 85 16.58 19.71 0.05
CA ILE A 85 16.90 21.14 0.12
C ILE A 85 17.20 21.54 1.57
N PHE A 86 16.39 21.08 2.53
CA PHE A 86 16.59 21.38 3.95
C PHE A 86 17.89 20.76 4.49
N TRP A 87 18.14 19.48 4.20
CA TRP A 87 19.40 18.83 4.57
C TRP A 87 20.61 19.53 3.94
N TYR A 88 20.51 19.95 2.68
CA TYR A 88 21.55 20.72 2.01
C TYR A 88 21.75 22.08 2.70
N ALA A 89 20.70 22.82 3.04
CA ALA A 89 20.82 24.13 3.69
C ALA A 89 21.51 24.07 5.07
N VAL A 90 21.28 23.01 5.86
CA VAL A 90 21.81 22.89 7.22
C VAL A 90 23.22 22.27 7.23
N VAL A 91 24.22 23.08 6.88
CA VAL A 91 25.65 22.69 6.82
C VAL A 91 26.17 21.92 8.06
N PRO A 92 25.93 22.35 9.32
CA PRO A 92 26.54 21.69 10.47
C PRO A 92 25.99 20.27 10.73
N LEU A 93 24.77 19.95 10.27
CA LEU A 93 24.13 18.65 10.49
C LEU A 93 24.17 17.73 9.25
N ARG A 94 24.87 18.11 8.17
CA ARG A 94 24.97 17.28 6.96
C ARG A 94 25.57 15.89 7.24
N ASN A 95 26.45 15.79 8.23
CA ASN A 95 27.11 14.53 8.61
C ASN A 95 26.21 13.60 9.44
N THR A 96 25.07 14.07 9.94
CA THR A 96 24.13 13.28 10.74
C THR A 96 22.97 12.76 9.87
N LEU A 97 23.05 11.51 9.42
CA LEU A 97 21.99 10.89 8.60
C LEU A 97 20.63 10.87 9.30
N VAL A 98 20.64 10.62 10.61
CA VAL A 98 19.43 10.57 11.46
C VAL A 98 18.63 11.87 11.34
N PHE A 99 19.31 13.02 11.34
CA PHE A 99 18.66 14.33 11.21
C PHE A 99 17.89 14.45 9.89
N SER A 100 18.53 14.10 8.77
CA SER A 100 17.88 14.14 7.45
C SER A 100 16.66 13.22 7.39
N LEU A 101 16.75 12.04 8.00
CA LEU A 101 15.67 11.05 8.02
C LEU A 101 14.49 11.54 8.86
N VAL A 102 14.74 12.14 10.03
CA VAL A 102 13.69 12.71 10.88
C VAL A 102 12.94 13.83 10.15
N VAL A 103 13.66 14.74 9.49
CA VAL A 103 13.05 15.82 8.69
C VAL A 103 12.26 15.25 7.51
N SER A 104 12.80 14.24 6.83
CA SER A 104 12.12 13.58 5.72
C SER A 104 10.79 12.96 6.15
N VAL A 105 10.78 12.22 7.26
CA VAL A 105 9.54 11.61 7.80
C VAL A 105 8.53 12.71 8.16
N LEU A 106 8.98 13.78 8.82
CA LEU A 106 8.11 14.92 9.16
C LEU A 106 7.46 15.54 7.91
N LEU A 107 8.25 15.84 6.87
CA LEU A 107 7.75 16.43 5.63
C LEU A 107 6.80 15.49 4.90
N GLN A 108 7.06 14.18 4.92
CA GLN A 108 6.15 13.17 4.35
C GLN A 108 4.80 13.17 5.08
N GLU A 109 4.78 13.27 6.41
CA GLU A 109 3.53 13.38 7.18
C GLU A 109 2.78 14.70 6.91
N LEU A 110 3.51 15.83 6.85
CA LEU A 110 2.93 17.14 6.55
C LEU A 110 2.29 17.17 5.17
N VAL A 111 2.97 16.61 4.16
CA VAL A 111 2.44 16.53 2.81
C VAL A 111 1.24 15.58 2.73
N ARG A 112 1.23 14.46 3.48
CA ARG A 112 0.06 13.58 3.57
C ARG A 112 -1.16 14.31 4.15
N PHE A 113 -0.96 15.16 5.16
CA PHE A 113 -2.01 16.00 5.71
C PHE A 113 -2.45 17.12 4.74
N ALA A 114 -1.50 17.78 4.07
CA ALA A 114 -1.80 18.76 3.04
C ALA A 114 -2.61 18.14 1.88
N TYR A 115 -2.30 16.89 1.52
CA TYR A 115 -3.00 16.16 0.49
C TYR A 115 -4.46 15.88 0.87
N PHE A 116 -4.72 15.50 2.13
CA PHE A 116 -6.08 15.39 2.67
C PHE A 116 -6.85 16.72 2.53
N LEU A 117 -6.23 17.84 2.91
CA LEU A 117 -6.86 19.16 2.82
C LEU A 117 -7.18 19.55 1.37
N LEU A 118 -6.27 19.27 0.44
CA LEU A 118 -6.49 19.51 -0.98
C LEU A 118 -7.66 18.69 -1.50
N LEU A 119 -7.73 17.39 -1.20
CA LEU A 119 -8.84 16.54 -1.62
C LEU A 119 -10.17 17.05 -1.09
N ARG A 120 -10.22 17.42 0.19
CA ARG A 120 -11.45 17.94 0.81
C ARG A 120 -11.91 19.24 0.16
N ARG A 121 -10.97 20.13 -0.16
CA ARG A 121 -11.26 21.37 -0.89
C ARG A 121 -11.75 21.08 -2.31
N ALA A 122 -11.12 20.15 -3.02
CA ALA A 122 -11.53 19.73 -4.35
C ALA A 122 -12.93 19.10 -4.34
N GLN A 123 -13.22 18.20 -3.40
CA GLN A 123 -14.55 17.61 -3.18
C GLN A 123 -15.62 18.68 -2.96
N THR A 124 -15.34 19.65 -2.10
CA THR A 124 -16.27 20.75 -1.78
C THR A 124 -16.48 21.70 -2.98
N GLY A 125 -15.41 21.97 -3.75
CA GLY A 125 -15.49 22.78 -4.96
C GLY A 125 -16.32 22.08 -6.05
N LEU A 126 -16.05 20.80 -6.28
CA LEU A 126 -16.77 19.98 -7.26
C LEU A 126 -18.24 19.78 -6.89
N SER A 127 -18.58 19.61 -5.60
CA SER A 127 -19.98 19.48 -5.17
C SER A 127 -20.80 20.75 -5.42
N ARG A 128 -20.18 21.93 -5.28
CA ARG A 128 -20.80 23.22 -5.61
C ARG A 128 -21.02 23.40 -7.12
N LEU A 129 -20.09 22.92 -7.94
CA LEU A 129 -20.24 22.97 -9.40
C LEU A 129 -21.29 21.97 -9.91
N SER A 130 -21.37 20.80 -9.28
CA SER A 130 -22.36 19.77 -9.64
C SER A 130 -23.78 20.18 -9.27
N SER A 131 -23.98 20.87 -8.15
CA SER A 131 -25.29 21.44 -7.78
C SER A 131 -25.75 22.58 -8.70
N ASN A 132 -24.82 23.21 -9.43
CA ASN A 132 -25.12 24.21 -10.46
C ASN A 132 -25.42 23.60 -11.84
N GLY A 133 -25.71 22.29 -11.92
CA GLY A 133 -26.20 21.63 -13.14
C GLY A 133 -25.13 20.96 -14.02
N ILE A 134 -23.83 21.02 -13.66
CA ILE A 134 -22.76 20.33 -14.38
C ILE A 134 -22.60 18.91 -13.83
N GLN A 135 -23.15 17.91 -14.52
CA GLN A 135 -22.99 16.49 -14.16
C GLN A 135 -21.58 16.00 -14.49
N ILE A 136 -20.65 16.05 -13.53
CA ILE A 136 -19.32 15.45 -13.68
C ILE A 136 -19.38 14.01 -13.17
N SER A 137 -19.17 13.05 -14.07
CA SER A 137 -19.14 11.63 -13.73
C SER A 137 -18.04 11.33 -12.67
N GLY A 138 -18.39 10.57 -11.62
CA GLY A 138 -17.45 10.16 -10.57
C GLY A 138 -17.51 10.91 -9.23
N ILE A 139 -18.16 12.08 -9.14
CA ILE A 139 -18.24 12.84 -7.87
C ILE A 139 -19.00 12.09 -6.77
N HIS A 140 -20.12 11.44 -7.10
CA HIS A 140 -20.91 10.69 -6.13
C HIS A 140 -20.16 9.47 -5.56
N SER A 141 -19.28 8.85 -6.37
CA SER A 141 -18.34 7.80 -5.96
C SER A 141 -17.32 8.35 -4.96
N LEU A 142 -16.80 9.56 -5.20
CA LEU A 142 -15.81 10.23 -4.37
C LEU A 142 -16.26 10.41 -2.91
N HIS A 143 -17.50 10.83 -2.69
CA HIS A 143 -18.02 11.06 -1.34
C HIS A 143 -18.31 9.76 -0.60
N ARG A 144 -18.83 8.73 -1.29
CA ARG A 144 -19.19 7.44 -0.70
C ARG A 144 -17.96 6.55 -0.45
N ALA A 145 -16.90 6.72 -1.23
CA ALA A 145 -15.72 5.86 -1.21
C ALA A 145 -14.50 6.50 -0.51
N ARG A 146 -14.72 7.30 0.55
CA ARG A 146 -13.64 8.02 1.28
C ARG A 146 -12.42 7.15 1.64
N HIS A 147 -12.66 5.90 2.05
CA HIS A 147 -11.60 4.96 2.41
C HIS A 147 -10.85 4.45 1.17
N MET A 148 -11.54 4.24 0.05
CA MET A 148 -10.89 3.91 -1.22
C MET A 148 -10.00 5.05 -1.70
N LEU A 149 -10.41 6.31 -1.54
CA LEU A 149 -9.56 7.44 -1.89
C LEU A 149 -8.28 7.48 -1.06
N ALA A 150 -8.38 7.22 0.25
CA ALA A 150 -7.23 7.11 1.12
C ALA A 150 -6.29 5.96 0.71
N VAL A 151 -6.87 4.80 0.34
CA VAL A 151 -6.10 3.65 -0.17
C VAL A 151 -5.35 4.03 -1.43
N VAL A 152 -6.01 4.62 -2.43
CA VAL A 152 -5.41 4.99 -3.71
C VAL A 152 -4.29 6.02 -3.55
N CYS A 153 -4.52 7.04 -2.72
CA CYS A 153 -3.53 8.08 -2.44
C CYS A 153 -2.31 7.52 -1.69
N GLY A 154 -2.55 6.70 -0.67
CA GLY A 154 -1.50 6.03 0.08
C GLY A 154 -0.72 5.04 -0.77
N LEU A 155 -1.39 4.34 -1.69
CA LEU A 155 -0.75 3.44 -2.64
C LEU A 155 0.21 4.19 -3.57
N GLY A 156 -0.19 5.35 -4.09
CA GLY A 156 0.66 6.21 -4.92
C GLY A 156 1.92 6.69 -4.18
N MET A 157 1.76 7.14 -2.92
CA MET A 157 2.90 7.50 -2.07
C MET A 157 3.82 6.31 -1.83
N GLY A 158 3.25 5.13 -1.51
CA GLY A 158 4.00 3.92 -1.22
C GLY A 158 4.76 3.38 -2.41
N VAL A 159 4.13 3.33 -3.59
CA VAL A 159 4.77 2.87 -4.83
C VAL A 159 5.96 3.75 -5.18
N MET A 160 5.85 5.08 -5.08
CA MET A 160 7.01 5.95 -5.32
C MET A 160 8.10 5.79 -4.26
N ALA A 161 7.73 5.63 -3.00
CA ALA A 161 8.68 5.35 -1.93
C ALA A 161 9.51 4.09 -2.20
N SER A 162 8.83 3.02 -2.60
CA SER A 162 9.45 1.74 -2.93
C SER A 162 10.25 1.81 -4.23
N LEU A 163 9.79 2.51 -5.26
CA LEU A 163 10.57 2.71 -6.49
C LEU A 163 11.88 3.45 -6.22
N PHE A 164 11.82 4.52 -5.44
CA PHE A 164 13.00 5.30 -5.07
C PHE A 164 14.02 4.47 -4.27
N LEU A 165 13.54 3.52 -3.45
CA LEU A 165 14.38 2.62 -2.67
C LEU A 165 14.97 1.47 -3.50
N LEU A 166 14.22 0.95 -4.47
CA LEU A 166 14.52 -0.32 -5.13
C LEU A 166 15.30 -0.18 -6.45
N VAL A 167 15.01 0.85 -7.26
CA VAL A 167 15.51 0.96 -8.65
C VAL A 167 17.04 0.93 -8.72
N ASN A 168 17.72 1.65 -7.83
CA ASN A 168 19.19 1.68 -7.81
C ASN A 168 19.78 0.32 -7.40
N VAL A 169 19.15 -0.37 -6.45
CA VAL A 169 19.61 -1.69 -5.99
C VAL A 169 19.43 -2.73 -7.10
N LEU A 170 18.32 -2.67 -7.85
CA LEU A 170 18.09 -3.59 -8.97
C LEU A 170 19.01 -3.31 -10.16
N ALA A 171 19.34 -2.05 -10.44
CA ALA A 171 20.30 -1.72 -11.47
C ALA A 171 21.70 -2.28 -11.14
N ASP A 172 22.07 -2.28 -9.87
CA ASP A 172 23.33 -2.89 -9.41
C ASP A 172 23.27 -4.43 -9.41
N SER A 173 22.11 -5.04 -9.12
CA SER A 173 21.95 -6.51 -9.14
C SER A 173 21.73 -7.11 -10.54
N ALA A 174 21.29 -6.30 -11.51
CA ALA A 174 21.09 -6.73 -12.88
C ALA A 174 22.39 -6.75 -13.70
N GLN A 175 23.44 -6.08 -13.22
CA GLN A 175 24.77 -6.16 -13.80
C GLN A 175 25.39 -7.52 -13.47
N ASP A 176 26.18 -8.07 -14.39
CA ASP A 176 26.78 -9.42 -14.35
C ASP A 176 27.83 -9.64 -13.23
N GLY A 177 27.81 -8.82 -12.17
CA GLY A 177 28.64 -8.94 -10.99
C GLY A 177 27.85 -9.45 -9.78
N LYS A 178 28.27 -10.58 -9.20
CA LYS A 178 27.74 -10.99 -7.90
C LYS A 178 28.14 -9.99 -6.82
N VAL A 179 27.16 -9.57 -6.04
CA VAL A 179 27.32 -8.73 -4.84
C VAL A 179 28.46 -9.29 -3.97
N GLY A 180 29.47 -8.47 -3.67
CA GLY A 180 30.58 -8.86 -2.79
C GLY A 180 31.88 -9.34 -3.47
N LEU A 181 31.91 -9.56 -4.79
CA LEU A 181 33.13 -9.98 -5.50
C LEU A 181 34.32 -8.98 -5.39
N PRO A 182 34.12 -7.66 -5.48
CA PRO A 182 35.21 -6.71 -5.27
C PRO A 182 35.77 -6.74 -3.84
N ALA A 183 34.97 -7.18 -2.85
CA ALA A 183 35.39 -7.27 -1.45
C ALA A 183 36.36 -8.44 -1.18
N THR A 184 36.29 -9.51 -1.98
CA THR A 184 37.10 -10.72 -1.77
C THR A 184 38.48 -10.67 -2.41
N ILE A 185 38.69 -9.71 -3.33
CA ILE A 185 39.96 -9.55 -4.05
C ILE A 185 40.61 -8.25 -3.55
N PRO A 186 41.70 -8.31 -2.75
CA PRO A 186 42.33 -7.12 -2.16
C PRO A 186 42.68 -6.04 -3.19
N GLN A 187 43.18 -6.45 -4.36
CA GLN A 187 43.55 -5.55 -5.46
C GLN A 187 42.34 -4.86 -6.13
N LEU A 188 41.16 -5.46 -6.02
CA LEU A 188 39.91 -4.92 -6.58
C LEU A 188 39.18 -4.07 -5.53
N ALA A 189 39.31 -4.41 -4.25
CA ALA A 189 38.75 -3.65 -3.13
C ALA A 189 39.34 -2.24 -2.99
N GLU A 190 40.62 -2.05 -3.34
CA GLU A 190 41.24 -0.72 -3.36
C GLU A 190 40.82 0.12 -4.58
N LYS A 191 40.39 -0.54 -5.67
CA LYS A 191 40.06 0.11 -6.95
C LYS A 191 38.57 0.43 -7.11
N PHE A 192 37.71 -0.30 -6.41
CA PHE A 192 36.25 -0.12 -6.45
C PHE A 192 35.73 0.17 -5.05
N ASP A 193 34.80 1.12 -4.93
CA ASP A 193 34.10 1.39 -3.66
C ASP A 193 33.25 0.17 -3.28
N VAL A 194 33.78 -0.67 -2.39
CA VAL A 194 33.14 -1.91 -1.95
C VAL A 194 31.96 -1.56 -1.05
N LYS A 195 30.76 -1.52 -1.65
CA LYS A 195 29.52 -1.20 -0.93
C LYS A 195 28.84 -2.41 -0.30
N LEU A 196 29.13 -3.62 -0.79
CA LEU A 196 28.48 -4.86 -0.38
C LEU A 196 29.51 -5.98 -0.28
N TYR A 197 29.32 -6.87 0.68
CA TYR A 197 30.19 -8.02 0.95
C TYR A 197 29.52 -9.33 0.51
N VAL A 198 30.26 -10.43 0.49
CA VAL A 198 29.71 -11.77 0.14
C VAL A 198 28.59 -12.20 1.08
N LYS A 199 28.63 -11.76 2.35
CA LYS A 199 27.56 -11.97 3.32
C LYS A 199 26.24 -11.29 2.93
N ASP A 200 26.29 -10.29 2.06
CA ASP A 200 25.14 -9.49 1.61
C ASP A 200 24.51 -10.05 0.32
N ALA A 201 24.77 -11.32 -0.04
CA ALA A 201 24.24 -11.94 -1.26
C ALA A 201 22.70 -11.85 -1.37
N TYR A 202 21.99 -11.86 -0.24
CA TYR A 202 20.52 -11.76 -0.17
C TYR A 202 20.00 -10.32 -0.01
N PHE A 203 20.88 -9.32 -0.05
CA PHE A 203 20.54 -7.91 0.16
C PHE A 203 19.45 -7.39 -0.80
N PRO A 204 19.45 -7.70 -2.11
CA PRO A 204 18.37 -7.25 -3.00
C PRO A 204 17.00 -7.84 -2.63
N LEU A 205 16.97 -9.09 -2.16
CA LEU A 205 15.74 -9.76 -1.73
C LEU A 205 15.22 -9.13 -0.43
N TYR A 206 16.11 -8.82 0.51
CA TYR A 206 15.77 -8.09 1.73
C TYR A 206 15.13 -6.72 1.43
N TYR A 207 15.73 -5.95 0.52
CA TYR A 207 15.20 -4.66 0.07
C TYR A 207 13.85 -4.80 -0.62
N THR A 208 13.69 -5.85 -1.43
CA THR A 208 12.43 -6.16 -2.11
C THR A 208 11.28 -6.38 -1.14
N ILE A 209 11.50 -7.18 -0.09
CA ILE A 209 10.48 -7.42 0.95
C ILE A 209 10.18 -6.12 1.72
N ASN A 210 11.20 -5.35 2.09
CA ASN A 210 11.03 -4.04 2.72
C ASN A 210 10.20 -3.09 1.85
N CYS A 211 10.42 -3.10 0.54
CA CYS A 211 9.65 -2.29 -0.41
C CYS A 211 8.16 -2.69 -0.42
N ALA A 212 7.85 -3.99 -0.43
CA ALA A 212 6.47 -4.46 -0.36
C ALA A 212 5.79 -4.03 0.95
N ILE A 213 6.49 -4.17 2.09
CA ILE A 213 6.03 -3.72 3.41
C ILE A 213 5.82 -2.20 3.44
N LEU A 214 6.75 -1.43 2.87
CA LEU A 214 6.69 0.03 2.82
C LEU A 214 5.47 0.53 2.03
N VAL A 215 5.13 -0.10 0.90
CA VAL A 215 3.90 0.23 0.16
C VAL A 215 2.68 0.09 1.07
N LEU A 216 2.57 -1.03 1.79
CA LEU A 216 1.44 -1.30 2.67
C LEU A 216 1.38 -0.34 3.87
N PHE A 217 2.53 0.06 4.42
CA PHE A 217 2.60 1.09 5.44
C PHE A 217 2.06 2.42 4.95
N HIS A 218 2.47 2.89 3.76
CA HIS A 218 1.97 4.15 3.21
C HIS A 218 0.45 4.12 2.98
N VAL A 219 -0.11 2.98 2.56
CA VAL A 219 -1.56 2.78 2.49
C VAL A 219 -2.20 2.89 3.88
N CYS A 220 -1.69 2.15 4.87
CA CYS A 220 -2.22 2.16 6.23
C CYS A 220 -2.15 3.55 6.87
N TRP A 221 -0.98 4.21 6.84
CA TRP A 221 -0.79 5.53 7.41
C TRP A 221 -1.74 6.56 6.81
N THR A 222 -2.02 6.46 5.52
CA THR A 222 -2.96 7.35 4.83
C THR A 222 -4.40 7.11 5.27
N ILE A 223 -4.83 5.86 5.37
CA ILE A 223 -6.17 5.51 5.87
C ILE A 223 -6.37 6.04 7.30
N GLN A 224 -5.41 5.79 8.20
CA GLN A 224 -5.49 6.19 9.60
C GLN A 224 -5.52 7.70 9.78
N LEU A 225 -4.56 8.40 9.15
CA LEU A 225 -4.45 9.85 9.25
C LEU A 225 -5.73 10.52 8.73
N TRP A 226 -6.23 10.06 7.58
CA TRP A 226 -7.42 10.63 6.96
C TRP A 226 -8.67 10.33 7.80
N ASP A 227 -8.84 9.11 8.31
CA ASP A 227 -9.97 8.79 9.20
C ASP A 227 -9.95 9.65 10.47
N GLY A 228 -8.78 9.83 11.10
CA GLY A 228 -8.59 10.71 12.25
C GLY A 228 -8.98 12.17 11.93
N CYS A 229 -8.58 12.67 10.77
CA CYS A 229 -8.96 14.01 10.31
C CYS A 229 -10.47 14.15 10.08
N HIS A 230 -11.12 13.15 9.48
CA HIS A 230 -12.58 13.16 9.30
C HIS A 230 -13.33 13.14 10.63
N ARG A 231 -12.89 12.32 11.60
CA ARG A 231 -13.50 12.27 12.94
C ARG A 231 -13.42 13.62 13.66
N LYS A 232 -12.30 14.34 13.52
CA LYS A 232 -12.13 15.70 14.05
C LYS A 232 -13.12 16.68 13.39
N VAL A 233 -13.16 16.68 12.06
CA VAL A 233 -13.99 17.62 11.28
C VAL A 233 -15.48 17.42 11.56
N ASN A 234 -15.93 16.18 11.68
CA ASN A 234 -17.34 15.86 11.89
C ASN A 234 -17.75 15.85 13.38
N GLY A 235 -16.84 16.16 14.31
CA GLY A 235 -17.13 16.16 15.75
C GLY A 235 -17.50 14.79 16.34
N LEU A 236 -17.21 13.68 15.65
CA LEU A 236 -17.73 12.34 15.95
C LEU A 236 -17.06 11.67 17.17
N SER A 237 -15.85 12.07 17.57
CA SER A 237 -15.12 11.39 18.65
C SER A 237 -14.10 12.27 19.35
N LYS A 238 -14.05 12.18 20.69
CA LYS A 238 -13.04 12.82 21.56
C LYS A 238 -11.62 12.24 21.35
N PHE A 239 -11.52 11.01 20.83
CA PHE A 239 -10.27 10.29 20.60
C PHE A 239 -9.73 10.42 19.16
N TRP A 240 -10.13 11.46 18.42
CA TRP A 240 -9.67 11.71 17.04
C TRP A 240 -8.15 11.82 16.90
N TRP A 241 -7.47 12.30 17.95
CA TRP A 241 -6.02 12.51 17.98
C TRP A 241 -5.24 11.20 17.89
N ILE A 242 -5.81 10.07 18.34
CA ILE A 242 -5.16 8.74 18.25
C ILE A 242 -4.95 8.35 16.79
N GLY A 243 -5.95 8.59 15.93
CA GLY A 243 -5.84 8.30 14.50
C GLY A 243 -4.83 9.20 13.77
N LEU A 244 -4.49 10.36 14.35
CA LEU A 244 -3.46 11.25 13.81
C LEU A 244 -2.07 10.90 14.34
N SER A 245 -1.94 10.57 15.62
CA SER A 245 -0.63 10.28 16.24
C SER A 245 -0.09 8.91 15.85
N LEU A 246 -0.94 7.88 15.76
CA LEU A 246 -0.53 6.50 15.47
C LEU A 246 0.26 6.35 14.15
N PRO A 247 -0.17 6.91 13.00
CA PRO A 247 0.60 6.81 11.76
C PRO A 247 1.95 7.53 11.86
N ILE A 248 2.00 8.69 12.51
CA ILE A 248 3.24 9.45 12.69
C ILE A 248 4.25 8.66 13.54
N VAL A 249 3.79 8.17 14.70
CA VAL A 249 4.64 7.39 15.61
C VAL A 249 5.13 6.11 14.94
N SER A 250 4.25 5.39 14.25
CA SER A 250 4.64 4.16 13.56
C SER A 250 5.56 4.40 12.35
N HIS A 251 5.47 5.54 11.67
CA HIS A 251 6.42 5.90 10.61
C HIS A 251 7.82 6.20 11.18
N TYR A 252 7.91 6.95 12.27
CA TYR A 252 9.18 7.13 12.97
C TYR A 252 9.73 5.81 13.51
N LEU A 253 8.89 4.95 14.08
CA LEU A 253 9.31 3.63 14.57
C LEU A 253 9.84 2.75 13.44
N ASN A 254 9.18 2.74 12.27
CA ASN A 254 9.68 2.04 11.08
C ASN A 254 11.04 2.60 10.60
N MET A 255 11.23 3.92 10.67
CA MET A 255 12.51 4.56 10.41
C MET A 255 13.59 4.12 11.42
N PHE A 256 13.27 4.03 12.71
CA PHE A 256 14.21 3.54 13.73
C PHE A 256 14.56 2.07 13.56
N ILE A 257 13.58 1.20 13.30
CA ILE A 257 13.80 -0.23 13.04
C ILE A 257 14.74 -0.41 11.82
N SER A 258 14.64 0.46 10.82
CA SER A 258 15.49 0.41 9.63
C SER A 258 16.99 0.61 9.91
N PHE A 259 17.39 1.16 11.06
CA PHE A 259 18.81 1.24 11.44
C PHE A 259 19.40 -0.13 11.84
N LEU A 260 18.57 -1.06 12.31
CA LEU A 260 19.01 -2.42 12.64
C LEU A 260 19.53 -3.17 11.41
N ASN A 261 19.15 -2.72 10.21
CA ASN A 261 19.66 -3.23 8.93
C ASN A 261 21.18 -3.06 8.78
N GLY A 262 21.78 -2.08 9.47
CA GLY A 262 23.22 -1.82 9.43
C GLY A 262 24.04 -2.71 10.37
N SER A 263 23.40 -3.44 11.29
CA SER A 263 24.08 -4.20 12.36
C SER A 263 24.10 -5.72 12.10
N ASP A 264 24.04 -6.16 10.84
CA ASP A 264 23.89 -7.57 10.43
C ASP A 264 22.61 -8.27 10.97
N GLN A 265 21.67 -7.52 11.55
CA GLN A 265 20.42 -8.03 12.15
C GLN A 265 19.20 -7.82 11.23
N GLN A 266 19.38 -8.02 9.93
CA GLN A 266 18.35 -7.79 8.91
C GLN A 266 17.06 -8.58 9.18
N TYR A 267 17.15 -9.86 9.57
CA TYR A 267 15.99 -10.69 9.88
C TYR A 267 15.13 -10.15 11.04
N VAL A 268 15.79 -9.61 12.08
CA VAL A 268 15.10 -9.00 13.23
C VAL A 268 14.34 -7.76 12.78
N ALA A 269 14.97 -6.93 11.94
CA ALA A 269 14.36 -5.71 11.43
C ALA A 269 13.09 -5.98 10.62
N ILE A 270 13.13 -6.91 9.64
CA ILE A 270 11.92 -7.30 8.88
C ILE A 270 10.84 -7.85 9.81
N THR A 271 11.21 -8.68 10.78
CA THR A 271 10.23 -9.27 11.71
C THR A 271 9.52 -8.18 12.50
N LEU A 272 10.26 -7.22 13.04
CA LEU A 272 9.70 -6.07 13.77
C LEU A 272 8.84 -5.18 12.86
N GLN A 273 9.24 -4.97 11.61
CA GLN A 273 8.45 -4.21 10.63
C GLN A 273 7.14 -4.92 10.28
N ILE A 274 7.14 -6.25 10.11
CA ILE A 274 5.92 -7.03 9.85
C ILE A 274 4.98 -6.98 11.06
N LEU A 275 5.49 -7.10 12.28
CA LEU A 275 4.69 -6.95 13.48
C LEU A 275 4.06 -5.55 13.59
N LEU A 276 4.86 -4.50 13.34
CA LEU A 276 4.37 -3.12 13.32
C LEU A 276 3.33 -2.89 12.22
N LEU A 277 3.53 -3.45 11.03
CA LEU A 277 2.56 -3.40 9.93
C LEU A 277 1.27 -4.09 10.32
N SER A 278 1.36 -5.25 10.98
CA SER A 278 0.19 -6.04 11.39
C SER A 278 -0.68 -5.25 12.37
N ILE A 279 -0.08 -4.54 13.33
CA ILE A 279 -0.79 -3.64 14.25
C ILE A 279 -1.51 -2.52 13.48
N ASN A 280 -0.81 -1.88 12.53
CA ASN A 280 -1.39 -0.83 11.69
C ASN A 280 -2.56 -1.35 10.82
N LEU A 281 -2.43 -2.56 10.29
CA LEU A 281 -3.42 -3.20 9.44
C LEU A 281 -4.67 -3.58 10.24
N ILE A 282 -4.51 -4.14 11.45
CA ILE A 282 -5.63 -4.44 12.37
C ILE A 282 -6.40 -3.16 12.70
N TYR A 283 -5.70 -2.06 12.96
CA TYR A 283 -6.34 -0.78 13.24
C TYR A 283 -7.06 -0.20 12.00
N CYS A 284 -6.46 -0.28 10.81
CA CYS A 284 -7.13 0.08 9.55
C CYS A 284 -8.39 -0.76 9.31
N TYR A 285 -8.32 -2.06 9.58
CA TYR A 285 -9.45 -2.96 9.46
C TYR A 285 -10.58 -2.58 10.43
N ALA A 286 -10.24 -2.23 11.67
CA ALA A 286 -11.20 -1.71 12.64
C ALA A 286 -11.85 -0.41 12.14
N ILE A 287 -11.09 0.55 11.61
CA ILE A 287 -11.63 1.79 11.03
C ILE A 287 -12.67 1.51 9.95
N VAL A 288 -12.37 0.59 9.02
CA VAL A 288 -13.25 0.28 7.88
C VAL A 288 -14.48 -0.51 8.31
N ARG A 289 -14.38 -1.39 9.32
CA ARG A 289 -15.48 -2.25 9.80
C ARG A 289 -16.27 -1.73 11.01
N LEU A 290 -15.82 -0.70 11.72
CA LEU A 290 -16.58 -0.16 12.86
C LEU A 290 -18.02 0.30 12.52
N PRO A 291 -18.36 0.72 11.28
CA PRO A 291 -19.75 0.94 10.88
C PRO A 291 -20.57 -0.34 10.60
N THR A 292 -19.94 -1.52 10.56
CA THR A 292 -20.54 -2.79 10.10
C THR A 292 -20.39 -3.94 11.11
N LEU A 293 -20.18 -3.68 12.40
CA LEU A 293 -20.18 -4.72 13.44
C LEU A 293 -21.40 -5.69 13.39
N PRO A 294 -22.61 -5.28 12.95
CA PRO A 294 -23.70 -6.23 12.69
C PRO A 294 -23.39 -7.26 11.59
N GLY A 295 -22.51 -6.95 10.65
CA GLY A 295 -22.17 -7.82 9.51
C GLY A 295 -21.25 -8.99 9.85
N LEU A 296 -20.34 -8.84 10.82
CA LEU A 296 -19.54 -9.97 11.32
C LEU A 296 -20.41 -10.93 12.14
N LEU A 297 -21.31 -10.39 12.97
CA LEU A 297 -22.30 -11.18 13.69
C LEU A 297 -23.20 -11.94 12.70
N ASN A 298 -23.70 -11.26 11.65
CA ASN A 298 -24.51 -11.89 10.61
C ASN A 298 -23.75 -12.91 9.77
N PHE A 299 -22.46 -12.70 9.50
CA PHE A 299 -21.64 -13.70 8.81
C PHE A 299 -21.36 -14.93 9.69
N ILE A 300 -21.08 -14.72 10.98
CA ILE A 300 -20.87 -15.80 11.95
C ILE A 300 -22.19 -16.59 12.16
N ILE A 301 -23.32 -15.89 12.31
CA ILE A 301 -24.65 -16.48 12.43
C ILE A 301 -25.04 -17.21 11.13
N ALA A 302 -24.73 -16.68 9.95
CA ALA A 302 -24.98 -17.33 8.67
C ALA A 302 -24.05 -18.53 8.40
N SER A 303 -22.86 -18.56 9.02
CA SER A 303 -21.93 -19.68 8.95
C SER A 303 -22.19 -20.76 10.00
N SER A 304 -23.15 -20.57 10.91
CA SER A 304 -23.53 -21.56 11.91
C SER A 304 -24.38 -22.69 11.28
N PRO A 305 -24.03 -23.97 11.47
CA PRO A 305 -24.69 -25.11 10.82
C PRO A 305 -26.18 -25.26 11.18
N ASP A 306 -26.64 -24.69 12.29
CA ASP A 306 -28.03 -24.79 12.76
C ASP A 306 -29.04 -24.01 11.91
N ASN A 307 -28.61 -23.04 11.08
CA ASN A 307 -29.53 -22.21 10.28
C ASN A 307 -29.73 -22.71 8.83
N ARG A 308 -29.01 -23.78 8.42
CA ARG A 308 -29.23 -24.44 7.13
C ARG A 308 -30.49 -25.29 7.09
N THR A 309 -30.96 -25.76 8.24
CA THR A 309 -32.13 -26.64 8.37
C THR A 309 -33.45 -25.86 8.55
N SER A 310 -33.38 -24.59 8.98
CA SER A 310 -34.55 -23.70 9.10
C SER A 310 -34.94 -23.08 7.76
N SER A 311 -33.96 -22.69 6.94
CA SER A 311 -34.15 -22.12 5.59
C SER A 311 -34.77 -23.11 4.61
N THR A 312 -34.36 -24.38 4.65
CA THR A 312 -34.93 -25.42 3.78
C THR A 312 -36.36 -25.76 4.17
N ARG A 313 -36.69 -25.77 5.47
CA ARG A 313 -38.05 -26.03 5.97
C ARG A 313 -39.05 -24.93 5.60
N THR A 314 -38.63 -23.67 5.56
CA THR A 314 -39.49 -22.53 5.21
C THR A 314 -39.75 -22.42 3.71
N GLU A 315 -38.78 -22.77 2.86
CA GLU A 315 -39.00 -22.87 1.40
C GLU A 315 -39.93 -24.04 1.04
N GLU A 316 -39.84 -25.17 1.74
CA GLU A 316 -40.73 -26.32 1.51
C GLU A 316 -42.18 -26.04 1.93
N THR A 317 -42.39 -25.31 3.04
CA THR A 317 -43.74 -24.89 3.46
C THR A 317 -44.31 -23.83 2.53
N ALA A 318 -43.53 -22.84 2.11
CA ALA A 318 -43.98 -21.82 1.17
C ALA A 318 -44.30 -22.39 -0.23
N ALA A 319 -43.52 -23.36 -0.70
CA ALA A 319 -43.79 -24.06 -1.95
C ALA A 319 -45.04 -24.96 -1.86
N SER A 320 -45.27 -25.61 -0.72
CA SER A 320 -46.47 -26.40 -0.46
C SER A 320 -47.74 -25.54 -0.41
N THR A 321 -47.72 -24.42 0.32
CA THR A 321 -48.84 -23.47 0.37
C THR A 321 -49.14 -22.86 -1.00
N ARG A 322 -48.11 -22.59 -1.82
CA ARG A 322 -48.28 -22.07 -3.19
C ARG A 322 -48.87 -23.10 -4.14
N ARG A 323 -48.55 -24.39 -3.99
CA ARG A 323 -49.17 -25.47 -4.77
C ARG A 323 -50.64 -25.69 -4.41
N VAL A 324 -51.00 -25.58 -3.13
CA VAL A 324 -52.40 -25.68 -2.68
C VAL A 324 -53.25 -24.50 -3.18
N LEU A 325 -52.70 -23.28 -3.18
CA LEU A 325 -53.40 -22.09 -3.71
C LEU A 325 -53.60 -22.12 -5.23
N LEU A 326 -52.68 -22.74 -5.98
CA LEU A 326 -52.81 -22.90 -7.43
C LEU A 326 -53.73 -24.06 -7.82
N ALA A 327 -53.84 -25.11 -6.99
CA ALA A 327 -54.74 -26.24 -7.23
C ALA A 327 -56.23 -25.89 -6.97
N ASN A 328 -56.51 -24.89 -6.11
CA ASN A 328 -57.88 -24.46 -5.81
C ASN A 328 -58.45 -23.41 -6.78
N ASN A 329 -57.70 -23.03 -7.82
CA ASN A 329 -58.11 -21.97 -8.74
C ASN A 329 -58.57 -22.46 -10.12
N ASP A 330 -58.64 -23.79 -10.33
CA ASP A 330 -59.06 -24.40 -11.60
C ASP A 330 -60.51 -24.91 -11.60
N ASP A 331 -61.26 -24.81 -10.50
CA ASP A 331 -62.68 -25.16 -10.46
C ASP A 331 -63.58 -23.92 -10.26
N GLY A 332 -64.20 -23.47 -11.35
CA GLY A 332 -65.56 -22.92 -11.32
C GLY A 332 -65.78 -21.51 -10.76
N GLN A 333 -65.81 -20.54 -11.68
CA GLN A 333 -66.69 -19.36 -11.73
C GLN A 333 -67.78 -19.21 -10.63
N VAL A 334 -67.64 -18.24 -9.71
CA VAL A 334 -68.79 -17.54 -9.07
C VAL A 334 -68.46 -16.06 -8.81
N ASP A 335 -69.38 -15.22 -9.26
CA ASP A 335 -69.50 -13.76 -9.17
C ASP A 335 -69.77 -13.24 -7.75
N VAL A 336 -69.04 -12.23 -7.26
CA VAL A 336 -69.48 -11.31 -6.17
C VAL A 336 -68.72 -9.96 -6.25
N ARG A 337 -69.43 -8.83 -6.48
CA ARG A 337 -68.97 -7.46 -6.15
C ARG A 337 -69.37 -7.09 -4.69
N PRO A 338 -69.14 -5.84 -4.22
CA PRO A 338 -68.06 -5.38 -3.33
C PRO A 338 -68.57 -4.99 -1.92
N ILE A 339 -67.73 -4.88 -0.87
CA ILE A 339 -68.12 -4.12 0.35
C ILE A 339 -66.96 -3.29 0.91
N ALA A 340 -67.30 -2.04 1.20
CA ALA A 340 -66.48 -0.97 1.76
C ALA A 340 -66.19 -1.13 3.27
N ALA A 341 -65.12 -0.42 3.68
CA ALA A 341 -64.75 0.08 5.01
C ALA A 341 -65.61 -0.27 6.24
N VAL A 342 -64.95 -0.75 7.31
CA VAL A 342 -65.32 -0.44 8.71
C VAL A 342 -64.07 -0.34 9.59
N SER A 343 -64.03 0.77 10.33
CA SER A 343 -63.16 1.14 11.46
C SER A 343 -63.33 0.24 12.70
N ASN A 344 -62.27 0.01 13.49
CA ASN A 344 -62.23 0.27 14.95
C ASN A 344 -61.08 -0.44 15.70
N SER A 345 -60.24 0.37 16.33
CA SER A 345 -59.85 0.40 17.76
C SER A 345 -60.01 -0.83 18.70
N ILE A 346 -58.89 -1.16 19.37
CA ILE A 346 -58.63 -1.39 20.82
C ILE A 346 -59.21 -2.65 21.54
N VAL A 347 -58.34 -3.20 22.44
CA VAL A 347 -58.56 -4.06 23.64
C VAL A 347 -58.49 -5.57 23.34
N THR A 348 -57.72 -6.43 24.03
CA THR A 348 -57.10 -6.45 25.38
C THR A 348 -55.59 -6.67 25.38
#